data_AF-A0A8S3JMJ4-F1
#
_entry.id   AF-A0A8S3JMJ4-F1
#
_cell.length_a   1.000
_cell.length_b   1.000
_cell.length_c   1.000
_cell.angle_alpha   90.00
_cell.angle_beta   90.00
_cell.angle_gamma   90.00
#
_symmetry.space_group_name_H-M   'P 1'
#
loop_
_entity.id
_entity.type
_entity.pdbx_description
1 polymer ?
#
loop_
_entity_poly.entity_id
_entity_poly.type
_entity_poly.pdbx_seq_one_letter_code
_entity_poly.pdbx_strand_id
1 'polypeptide(L)'
;MCVPDAEYQLINPTTQALVTSACVSGCNNVVNTNIQWSIYYGIQTGYPNNDIQWILFTNMSSFDNIFFYGRTTVNFTATNQLFLSYPTIKYWKFQSLYIVTTNNGAATGAGAIRFSINSPPENGTCT
;
A
#
# COMPACT_ATOMS: atom_id res chain seq x y z
N MET A 1 -21.56 8.28 -12.59
CA MET A 1 -20.27 7.55 -12.64
C MET A 1 -20.18 6.76 -11.35
N CYS A 2 -20.26 5.44 -11.42
CA CYS A 2 -20.21 4.56 -10.26
C CYS A 2 -18.80 4.63 -9.65
N VAL A 3 -18.68 5.01 -8.39
CA VAL A 3 -17.42 4.95 -7.66
C VAL A 3 -17.39 3.55 -7.04
N PRO A 4 -16.47 2.64 -7.43
CA PRO A 4 -16.28 1.39 -6.71
C PRO A 4 -15.94 1.73 -5.26
N ASP A 5 -16.26 0.84 -4.31
CA ASP A 5 -15.92 1.02 -2.90
C ASP A 5 -14.53 1.64 -2.77
N ALA A 6 -14.49 2.89 -2.28
CA ALA A 6 -13.30 3.75 -2.30
C ALA A 6 -12.13 3.21 -1.47
N GLU A 7 -12.30 2.02 -0.89
CA GLU A 7 -11.37 1.35 -0.01
C GLU A 7 -10.28 0.55 -0.75
N TYR A 8 -10.51 0.11 -1.99
CA TYR A 8 -9.55 -0.70 -2.77
C TYR A 8 -9.33 -0.16 -4.18
N GLN A 9 -8.07 -0.03 -4.58
CA GLN A 9 -7.69 0.24 -5.96
C GLN A 9 -7.55 -1.08 -6.75
N LEU A 10 -8.23 -1.15 -7.89
CA LEU A 10 -8.15 -2.30 -8.78
C LEU A 10 -6.86 -2.24 -9.62
N ILE A 11 -6.02 -3.27 -9.53
CA ILE A 11 -4.74 -3.36 -10.24
C ILE A 11 -4.66 -4.65 -11.05
N ASN A 12 -4.11 -4.55 -12.26
CA ASN A 12 -3.78 -5.71 -13.09
C ASN A 12 -2.33 -6.18 -12.81
N PRO A 13 -2.05 -7.48 -12.61
CA PRO A 13 -0.73 -8.00 -12.27
C PRO A 13 0.37 -7.67 -13.27
N THR A 14 0.03 -7.29 -14.50
CA THR A 14 1.04 -6.87 -15.49
C THR A 14 1.61 -5.48 -15.22
N THR A 15 1.00 -4.72 -14.32
CA THR A 15 1.38 -3.33 -14.01
C THR A 15 2.26 -3.25 -12.76
N GLN A 16 3.19 -2.29 -12.75
CA GLN A 16 3.92 -1.89 -11.55
C GLN A 16 3.06 -0.95 -10.70
N ALA A 17 3.20 -1.02 -9.38
CA ALA A 17 2.52 -0.11 -8.46
C ALA A 17 3.50 0.92 -7.91
N LEU A 18 3.30 2.19 -8.28
CA LEU A 18 4.00 3.33 -7.70
C LEU A 18 3.08 4.00 -6.69
N VAL A 19 3.53 4.10 -5.44
CA VAL A 19 2.83 4.79 -4.37
C VAL A 19 3.72 5.91 -3.84
N THR A 20 3.18 7.12 -3.83
CA THR A 20 3.85 8.29 -3.29
C THR A 20 3.17 8.69 -1.99
N SER A 21 3.97 8.83 -0.93
CA SER A 21 3.51 9.48 0.30
C SER A 21 3.68 11.00 0.15
N ALA A 22 2.75 11.79 0.68
CA ALA A 22 2.88 13.23 0.65
C ALA A 22 2.35 13.80 1.96
N CYS A 23 3.02 14.85 2.44
CA CYS A 23 2.53 15.58 3.59
C CYS A 23 1.40 16.52 3.20
N VAL A 24 0.25 16.40 3.87
CA VAL A 24 -0.95 17.18 3.55
C VAL A 24 -0.98 18.50 4.32
N SER A 25 -0.45 18.56 5.54
CA SER A 25 -0.39 19.79 6.34
C SER A 25 0.73 19.76 7.39
N GLY A 26 1.25 20.93 7.77
CA GLY A 26 2.23 21.05 8.87
C GLY A 26 3.68 20.72 8.53
N CYS A 27 4.03 20.50 7.25
CA CYS A 27 5.41 20.22 6.82
C CYS A 27 6.23 21.46 6.45
N ASN A 28 5.94 22.59 7.06
CA ASN A 28 6.78 23.78 6.93
C ASN A 28 7.97 23.61 7.90
N ASN A 29 9.21 23.80 7.42
CA ASN A 29 10.45 23.62 8.20
C ASN A 29 10.76 22.17 8.61
N VAL A 30 10.51 21.21 7.72
CA VAL A 30 10.96 19.83 7.91
C VAL A 30 12.49 19.77 7.80
N VAL A 31 13.12 19.31 8.87
CA VAL A 31 14.57 19.10 8.95
C VAL A 31 14.92 17.71 8.45
N ASN A 32 14.07 16.73 8.77
CA ASN A 32 14.26 15.34 8.37
C ASN A 32 12.91 14.64 8.22
N THR A 33 12.78 13.84 7.16
CA THR A 33 11.67 12.89 7.00
C THR A 33 12.27 11.50 6.90
N ASN A 34 11.87 10.63 7.83
CA ASN A 34 12.11 9.20 7.71
C ASN A 34 10.78 8.53 7.38
N ILE A 35 10.77 7.71 6.34
CA ILE A 35 9.61 6.93 5.93
C ILE A 35 10.02 5.48 5.86
N GLN A 36 9.12 4.59 6.24
CA GLN A 36 9.30 3.16 6.10
C GLN A 36 8.02 2.56 5.54
N TRP A 37 8.18 1.74 4.49
CA TRP A 37 7.09 1.01 3.89
C TRP A 37 7.01 -0.42 4.42
N SER A 38 5.79 -0.82 4.77
CA SER A 38 5.41 -2.17 5.16
C SER A 38 4.33 -2.68 4.22
N ILE A 39 4.53 -3.87 3.67
CA ILE A 39 3.56 -4.52 2.79
C ILE A 39 2.87 -5.64 3.54
N TYR A 40 1.57 -5.73 3.32
CA TYR A 40 0.75 -6.82 3.81
C TYR A 40 0.03 -7.46 2.63
N TYR A 41 -0.15 -8.77 2.72
CA TYR A 41 -1.09 -9.47 1.87
C TYR A 41 -2.35 -9.80 2.68
N GLY A 42 -3.49 -9.80 2.00
CA GLY A 42 -4.78 -10.03 2.61
C GLY A 42 -5.30 -11.44 2.33
N ILE A 43 -5.80 -12.11 3.36
CA ILE A 43 -6.58 -13.33 3.24
C ILE A 43 -8.01 -12.98 3.62
N GLN A 44 -8.94 -13.25 2.71
CA GLN A 44 -10.37 -13.10 2.99
C GLN A 44 -10.80 -14.19 3.97
N THR A 45 -11.23 -13.80 5.16
CA THR A 45 -11.75 -14.74 6.15
C THR A 45 -13.23 -14.99 5.88
N GLY A 46 -13.65 -16.25 5.96
CA GLY A 46 -15.06 -16.60 5.81
C GLY A 46 -15.82 -16.32 7.11
N TYR A 47 -16.92 -15.55 7.00
CA TYR A 47 -17.96 -15.27 8.01
C TYR A 47 -17.48 -14.63 9.35
N PRO A 48 -18.18 -13.62 9.89
CA PRO A 48 -19.46 -13.07 9.44
C PRO A 48 -19.39 -11.98 8.37
N ASN A 49 -18.21 -11.38 8.11
CA ASN A 49 -18.18 -10.09 7.38
C ASN A 49 -17.36 -10.09 6.08
N ASN A 50 -16.79 -11.23 5.66
CA ASN A 50 -15.80 -11.25 4.57
C ASN A 50 -14.60 -10.32 4.81
N ASP A 51 -14.21 -10.13 6.08
CA ASP A 51 -13.11 -9.24 6.45
C ASP A 51 -11.77 -9.74 5.87
N ILE A 52 -10.88 -8.79 5.58
CA ILE A 52 -9.54 -9.10 5.12
C ILE A 52 -8.59 -9.12 6.30
N GLN A 53 -8.07 -10.30 6.62
CA GLN A 53 -6.97 -10.44 7.55
C GLN A 53 -5.66 -10.04 6.84
N TRP A 54 -5.03 -8.96 7.33
CA TRP A 54 -3.77 -8.46 6.80
C TRP A 54 -2.58 -9.14 7.48
N ILE A 55 -1.77 -9.85 6.69
CA ILE A 55 -0.56 -10.52 7.16
C ILE A 55 0.66 -9.80 6.60
N LEU A 56 1.63 -9.48 7.46
CA LEU A 56 2.85 -8.78 7.07
C LEU A 56 3.66 -9.64 6.10
N PHE A 57 4.10 -9.06 4.99
CA PHE A 57 5.02 -9.68 4.06
C PHE A 57 6.45 -9.54 4.58
N THR A 58 6.93 -10.54 5.32
CA THR A 58 8.20 -10.49 6.06
C THR A 58 9.43 -10.43 5.17
N ASN A 59 9.34 -10.92 3.93
CA ASN A 59 10.50 -11.10 3.05
C ASN A 59 10.87 -9.84 2.26
N MET A 60 10.31 -8.66 2.61
CA MET A 60 10.61 -7.41 1.88
C MET A 60 12.10 -7.10 1.80
N SER A 61 12.89 -7.40 2.84
CA SER A 61 14.34 -7.15 2.83
C SER A 61 15.10 -8.07 1.89
N SER A 62 14.63 -9.30 1.68
CA SER A 62 15.24 -10.25 0.73
C SER A 62 14.94 -9.89 -0.73
N PHE A 63 13.89 -9.12 -0.97
CA PHE A 63 13.47 -8.68 -2.31
C PHE A 63 13.70 -7.18 -2.55
N ASP A 64 14.51 -6.53 -1.71
CA ASP A 64 14.89 -5.14 -1.87
C ASP A 64 15.70 -4.97 -3.16
N ASN A 65 15.37 -3.97 -3.95
CA ASN A 65 15.88 -3.74 -5.30
C ASN A 65 15.63 -4.88 -6.31
N ILE A 66 14.73 -5.82 -6.00
CA ILE A 66 14.26 -6.86 -6.91
C ILE A 66 12.78 -6.65 -7.18
N PHE A 67 11.96 -6.74 -6.13
CA PHE A 67 10.51 -6.49 -6.21
C PHE A 67 10.13 -5.12 -5.68
N PHE A 68 10.96 -4.54 -4.80
CA PHE A 68 10.66 -3.32 -4.09
C PHE A 68 11.78 -2.30 -4.26
N TYR A 69 11.41 -1.06 -4.59
CA TYR A 69 12.34 0.06 -4.66
C TYR A 69 11.83 1.22 -3.81
N GLY A 70 12.76 1.93 -3.17
CA GLY A 70 12.41 3.12 -2.40
C GLY A 70 11.69 2.84 -1.07
N ARG A 71 11.95 1.69 -0.42
CA ARG A 71 11.34 1.29 0.87
C ARG A 71 11.48 2.30 2.00
N THR A 72 12.52 3.14 1.94
CA THR A 72 12.78 4.20 2.91
C THR A 72 12.63 5.61 2.32
N THR A 73 11.94 5.69 1.17
CA THR A 73 11.77 6.95 0.43
C THR A 73 10.29 7.25 0.23
N VAL A 74 10.03 8.50 -0.14
CA VAL A 74 8.68 9.03 -0.36
C VAL A 74 7.97 8.29 -1.50
N ASN A 75 8.75 7.85 -2.50
CA ASN A 75 8.26 7.11 -3.65
C ASN A 75 8.59 5.63 -3.47
N PHE A 76 7.55 4.83 -3.28
CA PHE A 76 7.68 3.40 -3.18
C PHE A 76 7.19 2.72 -4.44
N THR A 77 8.01 1.84 -5.02
CA THR A 77 7.64 1.08 -6.21
C THR A 77 7.65 -0.41 -5.88
N ALA A 78 6.53 -1.08 -6.16
CA ALA A 78 6.46 -2.53 -6.26
C ALA A 78 6.40 -2.92 -7.75
N THR A 79 7.30 -3.79 -8.17
CA THR A 79 7.32 -4.27 -9.56
C THR A 79 6.17 -5.25 -9.82
N ASN A 80 5.81 -5.41 -11.09
CA ASN A 80 4.85 -6.42 -11.52
C ASN A 80 5.28 -7.86 -11.15
N GLN A 81 6.59 -8.11 -11.01
CA GLN A 81 7.10 -9.42 -10.64
C GLN A 81 6.66 -9.88 -9.25
N LEU A 82 6.35 -8.97 -8.33
CA LEU A 82 5.72 -9.33 -7.07
C LEU A 82 4.39 -10.07 -7.32
N PHE A 83 3.53 -9.48 -8.14
CA PHE A 83 2.19 -9.99 -8.39
C PHE A 83 2.20 -11.26 -9.24
N LEU A 84 3.16 -11.37 -10.17
CA LEU A 84 3.38 -12.58 -10.96
C LEU A 84 3.95 -13.74 -10.12
N SER A 85 4.78 -13.44 -9.11
CA SER A 85 5.36 -14.45 -8.21
C SER A 85 4.36 -14.96 -7.17
N TYR A 86 3.36 -14.15 -6.82
CA TYR A 86 2.33 -14.49 -5.82
C TYR A 86 0.91 -14.39 -6.40
N PRO A 87 0.56 -15.16 -7.45
CA PRO A 87 -0.69 -15.00 -8.18
C PRO A 87 -1.93 -15.41 -7.38
N THR A 88 -1.75 -16.17 -6.29
CA THR A 88 -2.84 -16.59 -5.39
C THR A 88 -3.28 -15.47 -4.43
N ILE A 89 -2.45 -14.42 -4.27
CA ILE A 89 -2.73 -13.29 -3.38
C ILE A 89 -3.52 -12.23 -4.14
N LYS A 90 -4.80 -12.09 -3.77
CA LYS A 90 -5.70 -11.11 -4.39
C LYS A 90 -5.63 -9.73 -3.75
N TYR A 91 -5.31 -9.64 -2.47
CA TYR A 91 -5.36 -8.37 -1.74
C TYR A 91 -3.98 -7.97 -1.25
N TRP A 92 -3.63 -6.72 -1.47
CA TRP A 92 -2.36 -6.14 -1.03
C TRP A 92 -2.63 -4.83 -0.31
N LYS A 93 -1.88 -4.55 0.76
CA LYS A 93 -1.94 -3.28 1.48
C LYS A 93 -0.52 -2.76 1.64
N PHE A 94 -0.27 -1.57 1.12
CA PHE A 94 1.01 -0.89 1.26
C PHE A 94 0.83 0.23 2.28
N GLN A 95 1.53 0.12 3.39
CA GLN A 95 1.45 1.06 4.49
C GLN A 95 2.77 1.80 4.62
N SER A 96 2.70 3.12 4.66
CA SER A 96 3.82 3.98 5.03
C SER A 96 3.68 4.38 6.50
N LEU A 97 4.78 4.27 7.23
CA LEU A 97 4.96 4.94 8.52
C LEU A 97 5.97 6.06 8.29
N TYR A 98 5.63 7.27 8.68
CA TYR A 98 6.54 8.41 8.57
C TYR A 98 6.80 9.06 9.93
N ILE A 99 8.02 9.54 10.08
CA ILE A 99 8.49 10.35 11.18
C ILE A 99 9.00 11.64 10.54
N VAL A 100 8.35 12.75 10.86
CA VAL A 100 8.71 14.08 10.39
C VAL A 100 9.26 14.86 11.55
N THR A 101 10.52 15.28 11.44
CA THR A 101 11.19 16.10 12.44
C THR A 101 11.24 17.54 11.95
N THR A 102 10.72 18.44 12.78
CA THR A 102 10.77 19.89 12.59
C THR A 102 11.63 20.53 13.67
N ASN A 103 11.94 21.82 13.51
CA ASN A 103 12.62 22.59 14.57
C ASN A 103 11.85 22.64 15.90
N ASN A 104 10.55 22.34 15.88
CA ASN A 104 9.65 22.43 17.04
C ASN A 104 9.33 21.06 17.66
N GLY A 105 9.89 19.97 17.13
CA GLY A 105 9.65 18.60 17.60
C GLY A 105 9.41 17.60 16.46
N ALA A 106 9.18 16.34 16.84
CA ALA A 106 8.91 15.24 15.91
C ALA A 106 7.43 14.86 15.93
N ALA A 107 6.87 14.62 14.75
CA ALA A 107 5.52 14.09 14.56
C ALA A 107 5.61 12.75 13.83
N THR A 108 4.74 11.82 14.19
CA THR A 108 4.62 10.54 13.49
C THR A 108 3.23 10.41 12.88
N GLY A 109 3.15 9.69 11.77
CA GLY A 109 1.88 9.36 11.17
C GLY A 109 1.99 8.16 10.25
N ALA A 110 0.86 7.63 9.84
CA ALA A 110 0.80 6.48 8.95
C ALA A 110 -0.26 6.70 7.88
N GLY A 111 0.06 6.28 6.66
CA GLY A 111 -0.87 6.21 5.54
C GLY A 111 -0.89 4.80 4.98
N ALA A 112 -2.04 4.33 4.52
CA ALA A 112 -2.14 3.04 3.86
C ALA A 112 -3.00 3.13 2.61
N ILE A 113 -2.59 2.39 1.60
CA ILE A 113 -3.35 2.17 0.38
C ILE A 113 -3.55 0.67 0.20
N ARG A 114 -4.73 0.28 -0.26
CA ARG A 114 -5.11 -1.12 -0.45
C ARG A 114 -5.43 -1.36 -1.91
N PHE A 115 -5.04 -2.54 -2.38
CA PHE A 115 -5.19 -2.97 -3.75
C PHE A 115 -5.91 -4.30 -3.78
N SER A 116 -6.73 -4.47 -4.80
CA SER A 116 -7.30 -5.77 -5.18
C SER A 116 -6.84 -6.10 -6.59
N ILE A 117 -6.27 -7.29 -6.75
CA ILE A 117 -5.65 -7.76 -7.98
C ILE A 117 -6.56 -8.77 -8.65
N ASN A 118 -6.79 -8.58 -9.95
CA ASN A 118 -7.66 -9.43 -10.76
C ASN A 118 -9.05 -9.63 -10.13
N SER A 119 -9.58 -8.62 -9.46
CA SER A 119 -10.96 -8.67 -8.98
C SER A 119 -11.88 -8.89 -10.18
N PRO A 120 -12.87 -9.79 -10.09
CA PRO A 120 -13.85 -9.93 -11.15
C PRO A 120 -14.51 -8.57 -11.41
N PRO A 121 -15.01 -8.32 -12.63
CA PRO A 121 -15.80 -7.11 -12.89
C PRO A 121 -16.96 -7.09 -11.90
N GLU A 122 -16.98 -6.10 -11.01
CA GLU A 122 -18.13 -5.89 -10.14
C GLU A 122 -19.21 -5.19 -10.97
N ASN A 123 -20.40 -5.79 -11.01
CA ASN A 123 -21.57 -5.11 -11.55
C ASN A 123 -21.83 -3.91 -10.65
N GLY A 124 -21.47 -2.71 -11.09
CA GLY A 124 -21.76 -1.48 -10.36
C GLY A 124 -23.27 -1.36 -10.16
N THR A 125 -23.73 -1.42 -8.91
CA THR A 125 -25.13 -1.13 -8.58
C THR A 125 -25.28 0.37 -8.35
N CYS A 126 -26.08 1.01 -9.20
CA CYS A 126 -26.55 2.38 -8.97
C CYS A 126 -27.76 2.31 -8.01
N THR A 127 -27.65 2.90 -6.83
CA THR A 127 -28.81 3.32 -6.03
C THR A 127 -28.89 4.82 -5.97
#